data_AF-A0A821WTU8-F1
#
_entry.id   AF-A0A821WTU8-F1
#
_cell.length_a   1.000
_cell.length_b   1.000
_cell.length_c   1.000
_cell.angle_alpha   90.00
_cell.angle_beta   90.00
_cell.angle_gamma   90.00
#
_symmetry.space_group_name_H-M   'P 1'
#
loop_
_entity.id
_entity.type
_entity.pdbx_description
1 polymer ?
#
loop_
_entity_poly.entity_id
_entity_poly.type
_entity_poly.pdbx_seq_one_letter_code
_entity_poly.pdbx_strand_id
1 'polypeptide(L)'
;MSTLLHVDHDYCSSEDAYAKTINELREHINNARRAVEKGQAEKKKNKKSLNTTLRYQNQRRDEFNEIHTLIHMKIDNEADKYLDRITDERTRLKGQIKQHDDLINMLEQNYCNDKHRNVLSVFLKLNSGMPEPIDYTYTIELVHSRENAFNYIVQGTGQFQPGWKNGWKSFYYVEDLVSNGFLCPNEDKIKFNIKLRPTTIFEYRKVLEWYLNQMEDKRKHNEHVIARLEQDKKYLERTTSEQRSKIEKIEKRENELQK
;
A
#
# COMPACT_ATOMS: atom_id res chain seq x y z
N MET A 1 -72.00 69.62 87.96
CA MET A 1 -73.04 69.27 86.97
C MET A 1 -72.56 68.03 86.24
N SER A 2 -73.07 66.85 86.60
CA SER A 2 -72.64 65.57 86.05
C SER A 2 -73.63 65.10 84.97
N THR A 3 -73.09 64.92 83.78
CA THR A 3 -73.52 64.21 82.56
C THR A 3 -74.70 63.23 82.65
N LEU A 4 -75.72 63.43 81.81
CA LEU A 4 -76.67 62.42 81.33
C LEU A 4 -76.31 62.09 79.88
N LEU A 5 -75.53 61.03 79.65
CA LEU A 5 -74.93 60.73 78.34
C LEU A 5 -75.59 59.57 77.56
N HIS A 6 -76.72 59.02 78.02
CA HIS A 6 -77.35 57.87 77.35
C HIS A 6 -78.88 57.92 77.47
N VAL A 7 -79.59 58.63 76.57
CA VAL A 7 -81.07 58.70 76.61
C VAL A 7 -81.75 57.71 75.65
N ASP A 8 -81.09 57.33 74.55
CA ASP A 8 -81.67 56.45 73.51
C ASP A 8 -80.90 55.13 73.29
N HIS A 9 -80.24 54.60 74.33
CA HIS A 9 -79.58 53.30 74.24
C HIS A 9 -80.49 52.19 74.75
N ASP A 10 -80.53 51.05 74.04
CA ASP A 10 -81.15 49.82 74.52
C ASP A 10 -80.40 49.35 75.79
N TYR A 11 -81.06 49.52 76.94
CA TYR A 11 -80.55 49.09 78.23
C TYR A 11 -80.91 47.63 78.48
N CYS A 12 -79.93 46.75 78.58
CA CYS A 12 -80.11 45.43 79.19
C CYS A 12 -79.47 45.40 80.59
N SER A 13 -79.89 44.48 81.45
CA SER A 13 -79.27 44.33 82.75
C SER A 13 -77.80 43.93 82.57
N SER A 14 -76.91 44.43 83.43
CA SER A 14 -75.50 44.06 83.35
C SER A 14 -75.29 42.54 83.38
N GLU A 15 -76.14 41.81 84.12
CA GLU A 15 -76.12 40.34 84.17
C GLU A 15 -76.42 39.70 82.81
N ASP A 16 -77.38 40.22 82.04
CA ASP A 16 -77.74 39.70 80.72
C ASP A 16 -76.67 39.98 79.65
N ALA A 17 -76.07 41.18 79.67
CA ALA A 17 -74.93 41.51 78.80
C ALA A 17 -73.74 40.59 79.08
N TYR A 18 -73.38 40.39 80.36
CA TYR A 18 -72.31 39.47 80.75
C TYR A 18 -72.63 38.03 80.36
N ALA A 19 -73.85 37.55 80.58
CA ALA A 19 -74.26 36.21 80.21
C ALA A 19 -74.15 35.97 78.69
N LYS A 20 -74.59 36.94 77.87
CA LYS A 20 -74.47 36.88 76.41
C LYS A 20 -73.01 36.82 75.96
N THR A 21 -72.16 37.73 76.43
CA THR A 21 -70.73 37.75 76.07
C THR A 21 -70.02 36.48 76.55
N ILE A 22 -70.35 35.96 77.73
CA ILE A 22 -69.80 34.68 78.23
C ILE A 22 -70.20 33.52 77.31
N ASN A 23 -71.44 33.49 76.82
CA ASN A 23 -71.90 32.44 75.90
C ASN A 23 -71.21 32.53 74.53
N GLU A 24 -71.08 33.73 73.96
CA GLU A 24 -70.33 33.96 72.72
C GLU A 24 -68.85 33.54 72.87
N LEU A 25 -68.20 33.93 73.98
CA LEU A 25 -66.83 33.51 74.29
C LEU A 25 -66.71 31.99 74.42
N ARG A 26 -67.66 31.33 75.08
CA ARG A 26 -67.69 29.85 75.18
C ARG A 26 -67.82 29.21 73.81
N GLU A 27 -68.65 29.77 72.93
CA GLU A 27 -68.82 29.28 71.57
C GLU A 27 -67.53 29.43 70.76
N HIS A 28 -66.89 30.60 70.81
CA HIS A 28 -65.59 30.84 70.17
C HIS A 28 -64.50 29.89 70.71
N ILE A 29 -64.43 29.69 72.03
CA ILE A 29 -63.49 28.74 72.64
C ILE A 29 -63.76 27.31 72.15
N ASN A 30 -65.03 26.89 72.07
CA ASN A 30 -65.39 25.56 71.59
C ASN A 30 -65.06 25.37 70.10
N ASN A 31 -65.30 26.39 69.28
CA ASN A 31 -64.95 26.38 67.87
C ASN A 31 -63.41 26.33 67.68
N ALA A 32 -62.66 27.10 68.45
CA ALA A 32 -61.20 27.05 68.46
C ALA A 32 -60.68 25.67 68.89
N ARG A 33 -61.26 25.05 69.93
CA ARG A 33 -60.91 23.68 70.34
C ARG A 33 -61.14 22.67 69.23
N ARG A 34 -62.31 22.68 68.59
CA ARG A 34 -62.61 21.79 67.45
C ARG A 34 -61.64 22.00 66.29
N ALA A 35 -61.26 23.25 66.00
CA ALA A 35 -60.27 23.55 64.96
C ALA A 35 -58.89 22.97 65.29
N VAL A 36 -58.45 23.10 66.55
CA VAL A 36 -57.18 22.51 67.03
C VAL A 36 -57.21 20.97 66.94
N GLU A 37 -58.30 20.33 67.36
CA GLU A 37 -58.46 18.88 67.27
C GLU A 37 -58.42 18.39 65.82
N LYS A 38 -59.13 19.07 64.91
CA LYS A 38 -59.08 18.78 63.46
C LYS A 38 -57.67 18.94 62.92
N GLY A 39 -56.97 20.03 63.25
CA GLY A 39 -55.58 20.26 62.83
C GLY A 39 -54.61 19.20 63.36
N GLN A 40 -54.80 18.72 64.60
CA GLN A 40 -54.01 17.62 65.16
C GLN A 40 -54.27 16.29 64.45
N ALA A 41 -55.54 15.97 64.17
CA ALA A 41 -55.93 14.77 63.44
C ALA A 41 -55.35 14.77 62.02
N GLU A 42 -55.40 15.91 61.33
CA GLU A 42 -54.84 16.09 60.00
C GLU A 42 -53.31 15.98 60.02
N LYS A 43 -52.63 16.61 60.99
CA LYS A 43 -51.19 16.45 61.19
C LYS A 43 -50.79 14.99 61.37
N LYS A 44 -51.57 14.21 62.14
CA LYS A 44 -51.35 12.77 62.33
C LYS A 44 -51.56 11.99 61.03
N LYS A 45 -52.60 12.32 60.26
CA LYS A 45 -52.87 11.72 58.94
C LYS A 45 -51.73 12.02 57.95
N ASN A 46 -51.28 13.27 57.89
CA ASN A 46 -50.19 13.70 57.02
C ASN A 46 -48.88 13.02 57.40
N LYS A 47 -48.57 12.88 58.70
CA LYS A 47 -47.40 12.12 59.17
C LYS A 47 -47.46 10.65 58.75
N LYS A 48 -48.63 10.00 58.84
CA LYS A 48 -48.81 8.62 58.37
C LYS A 48 -48.61 8.51 56.86
N SER A 49 -49.21 9.43 56.09
CA SER A 49 -49.05 9.49 54.63
C SER A 49 -47.58 9.63 54.23
N LEU A 50 -46.87 10.59 54.85
CA LEU A 50 -45.45 10.84 54.60
C LEU A 50 -44.59 9.60 54.87
N ASN A 51 -44.82 8.90 55.99
CA ASN A 51 -44.10 7.68 56.31
C ASN A 51 -44.36 6.55 55.29
N THR A 52 -45.60 6.43 54.81
CA THR A 52 -45.94 5.45 53.76
C THR A 52 -45.23 5.79 52.44
N THR A 53 -45.23 7.07 52.04
CA THR A 53 -44.51 7.54 50.85
C THR A 53 -43.01 7.28 50.97
N LEU A 54 -42.41 7.57 52.12
CA LEU A 54 -40.98 7.34 52.35
C LEU A 54 -40.61 5.85 52.28
N ARG A 55 -41.46 4.98 52.83
CA ARG A 55 -41.28 3.52 52.71
C ARG A 55 -41.32 3.07 51.25
N TYR A 56 -42.29 3.56 50.49
CA TYR A 56 -42.41 3.24 49.06
C TYR A 56 -41.20 3.72 48.27
N GLN A 57 -40.70 4.92 48.54
CA GLN A 57 -39.48 5.45 47.90
C GLN A 57 -38.25 4.61 48.23
N ASN A 58 -38.06 4.21 49.49
CA ASN A 58 -36.95 3.36 49.88
C ASN A 58 -37.04 1.99 49.21
N GLN A 59 -38.22 1.37 49.20
CA GLN A 59 -38.43 0.09 48.51
C GLN A 59 -38.08 0.19 47.01
N ARG A 60 -38.56 1.23 46.32
CA ARG A 60 -38.27 1.46 44.90
C ARG A 60 -36.78 1.67 44.64
N ARG A 61 -36.07 2.34 45.55
CA ARG A 61 -34.62 2.53 45.47
C ARG A 61 -33.89 1.19 45.64
N ASP A 62 -34.34 0.36 46.58
CA ASP A 62 -33.71 -0.94 46.85
C ASP A 62 -33.94 -1.91 45.68
N GLU A 63 -35.16 -1.95 45.13
CA GLU A 63 -35.49 -2.68 43.89
C GLU A 63 -34.62 -2.22 42.70
N PHE A 64 -34.44 -0.90 42.55
CA PHE A 64 -33.58 -0.35 41.50
C PHE A 64 -32.12 -0.77 41.67
N ASN A 65 -31.60 -0.71 42.89
CA ASN A 65 -30.23 -1.12 43.19
C ASN A 65 -30.01 -2.61 42.90
N GLU A 66 -30.97 -3.46 43.26
CA GLU A 66 -30.91 -4.90 42.96
C GLU A 66 -30.86 -5.16 41.45
N ILE A 67 -31.75 -4.53 40.68
CA ILE A 67 -31.76 -4.64 39.22
C ILE A 67 -30.44 -4.13 38.63
N HIS A 68 -29.94 -2.99 39.11
CA HIS A 68 -28.68 -2.42 38.66
C HIS A 68 -27.51 -3.39 38.90
N THR A 69 -27.42 -4.01 40.08
CA THR A 69 -26.42 -5.03 40.38
C THR A 69 -26.54 -6.25 39.46
N LEU A 70 -27.75 -6.75 39.22
CA LEU A 70 -27.97 -7.89 38.31
C LEU A 70 -27.55 -7.58 36.87
N ILE A 71 -27.79 -6.36 36.40
CA ILE A 71 -27.36 -5.91 35.06
C ILE A 71 -25.84 -5.91 34.97
N HIS A 72 -25.14 -5.31 35.94
CA HIS A 72 -23.67 -5.31 35.95
C HIS A 72 -23.10 -6.72 35.98
N MET A 73 -23.60 -7.59 36.87
CA MET A 73 -23.17 -9.00 36.92
C MET A 73 -23.35 -9.72 35.58
N LYS A 74 -24.44 -9.44 34.85
CA LYS A 74 -24.69 -10.06 33.55
C LYS A 74 -23.74 -9.52 32.47
N ILE A 75 -23.45 -8.21 32.50
CA ILE A 75 -22.49 -7.59 31.59
C ILE A 75 -21.09 -8.16 31.84
N ASP A 76 -20.65 -8.23 33.10
CA ASP A 76 -19.33 -8.75 33.48
C ASP A 76 -19.17 -10.21 33.07
N ASN A 77 -20.18 -11.06 33.34
CA ASN A 77 -20.15 -12.47 32.94
C ASN A 77 -20.09 -12.65 31.41
N GLU A 78 -20.82 -11.85 30.64
CA GLU A 78 -20.71 -11.91 29.18
C GLU A 78 -19.34 -11.40 28.70
N ALA A 79 -18.81 -10.33 29.31
CA ALA A 79 -17.48 -9.81 29.01
C ALA A 79 -16.39 -10.87 29.25
N ASP A 80 -16.44 -11.58 30.38
CA ASP A 80 -15.51 -12.67 30.72
C ASP A 80 -15.57 -13.79 29.67
N LYS A 81 -16.77 -14.21 29.25
CA LYS A 81 -16.91 -15.22 28.18
C LYS A 81 -16.33 -14.78 26.83
N TYR A 82 -16.37 -13.48 26.51
CA TYR A 82 -15.73 -12.96 25.31
C TYR A 82 -14.21 -12.92 25.48
N LEU A 83 -13.73 -12.53 26.66
CA LEU A 83 -12.30 -12.47 26.96
C LEU A 83 -11.65 -13.86 26.91
N ASP A 84 -12.32 -14.89 27.45
CA ASP A 84 -11.86 -16.28 27.40
C ASP A 84 -11.73 -16.75 25.95
N ARG A 85 -12.76 -16.52 25.12
CA ARG A 85 -12.74 -16.88 23.69
C ARG A 85 -11.59 -16.21 22.94
N ILE A 86 -11.37 -14.92 23.17
CA ILE A 86 -10.27 -14.17 22.55
C ILE A 86 -8.91 -14.70 23.03
N THR A 87 -8.81 -15.06 24.30
CA THR A 87 -7.57 -15.58 24.91
C THR A 87 -7.20 -16.96 24.36
N ASP A 88 -8.19 -17.84 24.20
CA ASP A 88 -8.02 -19.15 23.58
C ASP A 88 -7.58 -19.02 22.12
N GLU A 89 -8.22 -18.14 21.36
CA GLU A 89 -7.85 -17.89 19.96
C GLU A 89 -6.44 -17.31 19.84
N ARG A 90 -6.07 -16.35 20.68
CA ARG A 90 -4.72 -15.80 20.74
C ARG A 90 -3.68 -16.90 21.02
N THR A 91 -3.98 -17.81 21.94
CA THR A 91 -3.09 -18.92 22.29
C THR A 91 -2.92 -19.88 21.11
N ARG A 92 -4.01 -20.20 20.41
CA ARG A 92 -3.99 -21.02 19.20
C ARG A 92 -3.14 -20.39 18.09
N LEU A 93 -3.39 -19.11 17.78
CA LEU A 93 -2.64 -18.38 16.75
C LEU A 93 -1.15 -18.28 17.09
N LYS A 94 -0.82 -18.04 18.36
CA LYS A 94 0.59 -18.03 18.83
C LYS A 94 1.27 -19.39 18.62
N GLY A 95 0.55 -20.48 18.83
CA GLY A 95 1.03 -21.83 18.50
C GLY A 95 1.29 -22.02 17.02
N GLN A 96 0.39 -21.56 16.15
CA GLN A 96 0.56 -21.62 14.69
C GLN A 96 1.74 -20.77 14.20
N ILE A 97 1.91 -19.56 14.75
CA ILE A 97 3.06 -18.70 14.43
C ILE A 97 4.36 -19.42 14.77
N LYS A 98 4.46 -20.02 15.97
CA LYS A 98 5.64 -20.78 16.36
C LYS A 98 5.92 -21.94 15.39
N GLN A 99 4.89 -22.68 14.98
CA GLN A 99 5.06 -23.76 13.99
C GLN A 99 5.57 -23.24 12.65
N HIS A 100 5.08 -22.09 12.19
CA HIS A 100 5.56 -21.47 10.96
C HIS A 100 7.01 -20.97 11.10
N ASP A 101 7.36 -20.37 12.23
CA ASP A 101 8.75 -19.95 12.51
C ASP A 101 9.70 -21.15 12.52
N ASP A 102 9.30 -22.27 13.13
CA ASP A 102 10.07 -23.51 13.13
C ASP A 102 10.23 -24.06 11.69
N LEU A 103 9.17 -24.02 10.87
CA LEU A 103 9.24 -24.41 9.45
C LEU A 103 10.15 -23.49 8.65
N ILE A 104 10.08 -22.17 8.86
CA ILE A 104 10.96 -21.19 8.20
C ILE A 104 12.40 -21.48 8.58
N ASN A 105 12.71 -21.64 9.87
CA ASN A 105 14.05 -21.96 10.34
C ASN A 105 14.57 -23.28 9.73
N MET A 106 13.73 -24.31 9.65
CA MET A 106 14.09 -25.57 8.98
C MET A 106 14.35 -25.38 7.49
N LEU A 107 13.52 -24.59 6.79
CA LEU A 107 13.75 -24.26 5.39
C LEU A 107 15.05 -23.47 5.22
N GLU A 108 15.29 -22.43 6.00
CA GLU A 108 16.52 -21.63 5.96
C GLU A 108 17.77 -22.48 6.21
N GLN A 109 17.73 -23.41 7.16
CA GLN A 109 18.81 -24.38 7.38
C GLN A 109 19.01 -25.30 6.17
N ASN A 110 17.93 -25.78 5.56
CA ASN A 110 18.00 -26.63 4.37
C ASN A 110 18.49 -25.86 3.13
N TYR A 111 18.08 -24.60 2.93
CA TYR A 111 18.56 -23.72 1.87
C TYR A 111 20.02 -23.27 2.09
N CYS A 112 20.47 -23.11 3.34
CA CYS A 112 21.90 -22.84 3.63
C CYS A 112 22.80 -24.07 3.38
N ASN A 113 22.26 -25.28 3.56
CA ASN A 113 22.98 -26.53 3.32
C ASN A 113 23.00 -26.90 1.84
N ASP A 114 21.93 -26.61 1.11
CA ASP A 114 21.91 -26.70 -0.35
C ASP A 114 22.44 -25.40 -0.96
N LYS A 115 23.76 -25.22 -0.84
CA LYS A 115 24.58 -24.35 -1.67
C LYS A 115 24.51 -24.81 -3.15
N HIS A 116 23.33 -24.84 -3.73
CA HIS A 116 23.14 -24.36 -5.09
C HIS A 116 23.49 -22.87 -5.08
N ARG A 117 24.79 -22.58 -4.89
CA ARG A 117 25.34 -21.23 -5.04
C ARG A 117 24.86 -20.79 -6.40
N ASN A 118 23.94 -19.84 -6.45
CA ASN A 118 23.48 -19.30 -7.72
C ASN A 118 24.74 -18.73 -8.38
N VAL A 119 25.15 -19.34 -9.49
CA VAL A 119 26.34 -18.91 -10.21
C VAL A 119 25.89 -18.18 -11.46
N LEU A 120 26.46 -17.01 -11.67
CA LEU A 120 26.41 -16.34 -12.94
C LEU A 120 27.14 -17.20 -13.97
N SER A 121 26.43 -17.63 -15.01
CA SER A 121 27.02 -18.26 -16.19
C SER A 121 27.20 -17.22 -17.29
N VAL A 122 28.34 -17.25 -17.99
CA VAL A 122 28.62 -16.34 -19.10
C VAL A 122 29.01 -17.16 -20.32
N PHE A 123 28.32 -16.94 -21.44
CA PHE A 123 28.58 -17.62 -22.71
C PHE A 123 28.74 -16.61 -23.85
N LEU A 124 29.72 -16.85 -24.69
CA LEU A 124 30.02 -16.13 -25.92
C LEU A 124 29.57 -16.96 -27.11
N LYS A 125 28.91 -16.32 -28.08
CA LYS A 125 28.45 -16.92 -29.33
C LYS A 125 28.86 -16.02 -30.49
N LEU A 126 29.49 -16.60 -31.51
CA LEU A 126 29.72 -15.89 -32.77
C LEU A 126 28.46 -15.96 -33.63
N ASN A 127 27.94 -14.79 -34.02
CA ASN A 127 26.77 -14.70 -34.90
C ASN A 127 27.16 -14.86 -36.38
N SER A 128 28.37 -14.46 -36.74
CA SER A 128 28.94 -14.60 -38.08
C SER A 128 30.45 -14.75 -37.97
N GLY A 129 31.06 -15.33 -39.00
CA GLY A 129 32.49 -15.62 -39.03
C GLY A 129 32.83 -16.72 -40.02
N MET A 130 34.07 -17.20 -39.97
CA MET A 130 34.52 -18.32 -40.79
C MET A 130 33.65 -19.56 -40.47
N PRO A 131 33.21 -20.32 -41.49
CA PRO A 131 32.34 -21.48 -41.28
C PRO A 131 33.06 -22.64 -40.61
N GLU A 132 34.38 -22.74 -40.79
CA GLU A 132 35.21 -23.74 -40.12
C GLU A 132 35.50 -23.32 -38.67
N PRO A 133 35.59 -24.29 -37.74
CA PRO A 133 35.95 -24.00 -36.36
C PRO A 133 37.37 -23.41 -36.23
N ILE A 134 37.53 -22.40 -35.39
CA ILE A 134 38.82 -21.74 -35.10
C ILE A 134 39.01 -21.65 -33.59
N ASP A 135 40.22 -21.90 -33.10
CA ASP A 135 40.51 -21.73 -31.69
C ASP A 135 40.75 -20.25 -31.39
N TYR A 136 39.97 -19.72 -30.45
CA TYR A 136 40.17 -18.38 -29.92
C TYR A 136 40.55 -18.45 -28.45
N THR A 137 41.46 -17.55 -28.08
CA THR A 137 41.61 -17.11 -26.71
C THR A 137 40.62 -15.99 -26.44
N TYR A 138 39.85 -16.11 -25.37
CA TYR A 138 38.88 -15.11 -24.95
C TYR A 138 39.14 -14.70 -23.51
N THR A 139 38.91 -13.42 -23.23
CA THR A 139 39.01 -12.84 -21.90
C THR A 139 37.68 -12.19 -21.57
N ILE A 140 37.10 -12.58 -20.44
CA ILE A 140 35.90 -11.96 -19.89
C ILE A 140 36.30 -11.26 -18.60
N GLU A 141 36.09 -9.96 -18.58
CA GLU A 141 36.31 -9.09 -17.45
C GLU A 141 34.97 -8.61 -16.92
N LEU A 142 34.67 -8.95 -15.67
CA LEU A 142 33.57 -8.41 -14.90
C LEU A 142 34.05 -7.11 -14.24
N VAL A 143 33.48 -6.00 -14.69
CA VAL A 143 33.93 -4.65 -14.32
C VAL A 143 33.27 -4.24 -13.02
N HIS A 144 34.09 -3.79 -12.07
CA HIS A 144 33.60 -3.30 -10.80
C HIS A 144 32.84 -1.97 -10.97
N SER A 145 31.79 -1.73 -10.19
CA SER A 145 30.94 -0.53 -10.31
C SER A 145 31.70 0.78 -10.04
N ARG A 146 32.70 0.73 -9.16
CA ARG A 146 33.63 1.84 -8.83
C ARG A 146 34.87 1.82 -9.73
N GLU A 147 35.25 2.99 -10.26
CA GLU A 147 36.35 3.15 -11.23
C GLU A 147 37.75 2.73 -10.72
N ASN A 148 37.99 2.74 -9.41
CA ASN A 148 39.30 2.44 -8.80
C ASN A 148 39.40 1.06 -8.15
N ALA A 149 38.47 0.15 -8.43
CA ALA A 149 38.44 -1.18 -7.84
C ALA A 149 38.93 -2.25 -8.83
N PHE A 150 39.35 -3.40 -8.30
CA PHE A 150 39.84 -4.51 -9.10
C PHE A 150 38.70 -5.20 -9.84
N ASN A 151 38.85 -5.33 -11.16
CA ASN A 151 37.95 -6.11 -11.98
C ASN A 151 38.25 -7.61 -11.83
N TYR A 152 37.22 -8.45 -11.99
CA TYR A 152 37.39 -9.90 -12.02
C TYR A 152 37.61 -10.37 -13.46
N ILE A 153 38.79 -10.88 -13.75
CA ILE A 153 39.21 -11.23 -15.12
C ILE A 153 39.44 -12.73 -15.20
N VAL A 154 38.81 -13.38 -16.18
CA VAL A 154 39.04 -14.79 -16.50
C VAL A 154 39.41 -14.91 -17.97
N GLN A 155 40.44 -15.70 -18.24
CA GLN A 155 40.88 -16.03 -19.58
C GLN A 155 40.62 -17.51 -19.87
N GLY A 156 40.15 -17.79 -21.08
CA GLY A 156 39.88 -19.14 -21.56
C GLY A 156 40.32 -19.29 -23.01
N THR A 157 40.38 -20.54 -23.44
CA THR A 157 40.52 -20.92 -24.85
C THR A 157 39.32 -21.77 -25.23
N GLY A 158 38.91 -21.68 -26.48
CA GLY A 158 37.78 -22.46 -26.97
C GLY A 158 37.71 -22.43 -28.48
N GLN A 159 37.15 -23.50 -29.05
CA GLN A 159 36.92 -23.59 -30.47
C GLN A 159 35.60 -22.92 -30.81
N PHE A 160 35.63 -21.83 -31.58
CA PHE A 160 34.43 -21.10 -31.98
C PHE A 160 34.05 -21.42 -33.42
N GLN A 161 32.76 -21.66 -33.62
CA GLN A 161 32.11 -21.75 -34.91
C GLN A 161 30.83 -20.90 -34.85
N PRO A 162 30.41 -20.25 -35.96
CA PRO A 162 29.14 -19.53 -36.00
C PRO A 162 27.99 -20.42 -35.52
N GLY A 163 27.22 -19.93 -34.54
CA GLY A 163 26.12 -20.68 -33.93
C GLY A 163 26.48 -21.44 -32.65
N TRP A 164 27.76 -21.73 -32.39
CA TRP A 164 28.20 -22.45 -31.20
C TRP A 164 28.46 -21.49 -30.03
N LYS A 165 28.22 -21.96 -28.80
CA LYS A 165 28.43 -21.19 -27.57
C LYS A 165 29.61 -21.76 -26.77
N ASN A 166 30.52 -20.90 -26.33
CA ASN A 166 31.61 -21.23 -25.42
C ASN A 166 31.59 -20.29 -24.22
N GLY A 167 32.00 -20.74 -23.05
CA GLY A 167 32.08 -19.89 -21.87
C GLY A 167 32.09 -20.68 -20.57
N TRP A 168 31.74 -20.00 -19.47
CA TRP A 168 31.79 -20.56 -18.13
C TRP A 168 30.38 -20.78 -17.59
N LYS A 169 30.07 -22.05 -17.29
CA LYS A 169 28.86 -22.42 -16.54
C LYS A 169 28.86 -21.83 -15.13
N SER A 170 30.05 -21.70 -14.54
CA SER A 170 30.24 -21.16 -13.20
C SER A 170 31.26 -20.03 -13.24
N PHE A 171 30.84 -18.85 -13.72
CA PHE A 171 31.74 -17.70 -13.89
C PHE A 171 31.98 -16.95 -12.57
N TYR A 172 30.91 -16.62 -11.85
CA TYR A 172 30.99 -15.87 -10.59
C TYR A 172 29.77 -16.13 -9.69
N TYR A 173 29.92 -16.10 -8.37
CA TYR A 173 28.80 -16.33 -7.46
C TYR A 173 27.89 -15.09 -7.37
N VAL A 174 26.58 -15.30 -7.48
CA VAL A 174 25.60 -14.20 -7.47
C VAL A 174 25.58 -13.49 -6.12
N GLU A 175 25.70 -14.22 -5.01
CA GLU A 175 25.79 -13.66 -3.66
C GLU A 175 26.99 -12.70 -3.51
N ASP A 176 28.08 -13.01 -4.20
CA ASP A 176 29.32 -12.23 -4.17
C ASP A 176 29.25 -10.98 -5.08
N LEU A 177 28.29 -10.90 -6.01
CA LEU A 177 28.19 -9.76 -6.94
C LEU A 177 27.87 -8.45 -6.21
N VAL A 178 26.97 -8.52 -5.23
CA VAL A 178 26.56 -7.34 -4.45
C VAL A 178 27.62 -7.00 -3.41
N SER A 179 28.07 -7.99 -2.65
CA SER A 179 29.05 -7.79 -1.57
C SER A 179 30.39 -7.28 -2.09
N ASN A 180 30.85 -7.77 -3.24
CA ASN A 180 32.10 -7.32 -3.87
C ASN A 180 31.91 -6.14 -4.83
N GLY A 181 30.74 -5.51 -4.87
CA GLY A 181 30.53 -4.23 -5.57
C GLY A 181 30.53 -4.31 -7.10
N PHE A 182 30.29 -5.49 -7.68
CA PHE A 182 30.14 -5.68 -9.13
C PHE A 182 28.74 -5.30 -9.63
N LEU A 183 27.72 -5.41 -8.78
CA LEU A 183 26.37 -4.91 -9.06
C LEU A 183 26.25 -3.47 -8.55
N CYS A 184 25.80 -2.54 -9.41
CA CYS A 184 25.44 -1.19 -8.97
C CYS A 184 24.03 -1.21 -8.35
N PRO A 185 23.86 -1.00 -7.02
CA PRO A 185 22.54 -1.17 -6.38
C PRO A 185 21.49 -0.17 -6.87
N ASN A 186 21.92 1.00 -7.35
CA ASN A 186 21.02 2.06 -7.80
C ASN A 186 20.60 1.89 -9.27
N GLU A 187 21.39 1.20 -10.08
CA GLU A 187 21.14 1.04 -11.53
C GLU A 187 20.77 -0.39 -11.92
N ASP A 188 20.97 -1.35 -11.04
CA ASP A 188 20.78 -2.79 -11.27
C ASP A 188 21.45 -3.29 -12.56
N LYS A 189 22.70 -2.88 -12.76
CA LYS A 189 23.50 -3.19 -13.95
C LYS A 189 24.83 -3.84 -13.59
N ILE A 190 25.22 -4.78 -14.45
CA ILE A 190 26.53 -5.43 -14.46
C ILE A 190 27.22 -5.08 -15.79
N LYS A 191 28.53 -4.78 -15.74
CA LYS A 191 29.32 -4.43 -16.93
C LYS A 191 30.36 -5.51 -17.21
N PHE A 192 30.45 -5.92 -18.47
CA PHE A 192 31.45 -6.86 -18.95
C PHE A 192 32.29 -6.25 -20.07
N ASN A 193 33.59 -6.48 -20.00
CA ASN A 193 34.49 -6.27 -21.14
C ASN A 193 34.90 -7.64 -21.69
N ILE A 194 34.77 -7.79 -23.00
CA ILE A 194 35.04 -9.06 -23.68
C ILE A 194 36.14 -8.80 -24.72
N LYS A 195 37.19 -9.61 -24.68
CA LYS A 195 38.26 -9.62 -25.68
C LYS A 195 38.33 -10.99 -26.32
N LEU A 196 38.44 -11.04 -27.64
CA LEU A 196 38.53 -12.27 -28.42
C LEU A 196 39.70 -12.17 -29.39
N ARG A 197 40.57 -13.19 -29.43
CA ARG A 197 41.77 -13.23 -30.26
C ARG A 197 42.01 -14.66 -30.77
N PRO A 198 42.34 -14.87 -32.06
CA PRO A 198 42.81 -16.16 -32.54
C PRO A 198 44.05 -16.62 -31.78
N THR A 199 44.10 -17.90 -31.43
CA THR A 199 45.11 -18.43 -30.50
C THR A 199 46.51 -18.37 -31.11
N THR A 200 46.60 -18.60 -32.43
CA THR A 200 47.86 -18.59 -33.19
C THR A 200 47.87 -17.55 -34.30
N ILE A 201 49.07 -17.18 -34.76
CA ILE A 201 49.25 -16.31 -35.94
C ILE A 201 48.67 -16.98 -37.20
N PHE A 202 48.75 -18.31 -37.28
CA PHE A 202 48.21 -19.07 -38.40
C PHE A 202 46.67 -18.96 -38.49
N GLU A 203 45.98 -19.12 -37.36
CA GLU A 203 44.53 -18.91 -37.29
C GLU A 203 44.14 -17.46 -37.56
N TYR A 204 44.91 -16.51 -37.02
CA TYR A 204 44.71 -15.09 -37.31
C TYR A 204 44.81 -14.82 -38.82
N ARG A 205 45.82 -15.39 -39.49
CA ARG A 205 45.97 -15.29 -40.94
C ARG A 205 44.77 -15.89 -41.68
N LYS A 206 44.29 -17.07 -41.29
CA LYS A 206 43.08 -17.68 -41.89
C LYS A 206 41.85 -16.78 -41.79
N VAL A 207 41.61 -16.22 -40.60
CA VAL A 207 40.49 -15.29 -40.37
C VAL A 207 40.61 -14.06 -41.26
N LEU A 208 41.82 -13.48 -41.36
CA LEU A 208 42.07 -12.32 -42.21
C LEU A 208 41.88 -12.64 -43.70
N GLU A 209 42.42 -13.76 -44.19
CA GLU A 209 42.25 -14.19 -45.58
C GLU A 209 40.78 -14.41 -45.92
N TRP A 210 40.02 -15.07 -45.04
CA TRP A 210 38.58 -15.24 -45.19
C TRP A 210 37.86 -13.88 -45.25
N TYR A 211 38.18 -12.97 -44.33
CA TYR A 211 37.57 -11.64 -44.28
C TYR A 211 37.91 -10.80 -45.52
N LEU A 212 39.15 -10.86 -45.99
CA LEU A 212 39.59 -10.17 -47.20
C LEU A 212 38.82 -10.69 -48.42
N ASN A 213 38.70 -12.00 -48.58
CA ASN A 213 37.92 -12.59 -49.67
C ASN A 213 36.45 -12.12 -49.64
N GLN A 214 35.84 -12.09 -48.45
CA GLN A 214 34.48 -11.55 -48.27
C GLN A 214 34.37 -10.07 -48.68
N MET A 215 35.39 -9.26 -48.37
CA MET A 215 35.43 -7.85 -48.77
C MET A 215 35.66 -7.67 -50.25
N GLU A 216 36.48 -8.52 -50.88
CA GLU A 216 36.66 -8.51 -52.33
C GLU A 216 35.38 -8.90 -53.07
N ASP A 217 34.67 -9.92 -52.60
CA ASP A 217 33.39 -10.35 -53.19
C ASP A 217 32.33 -9.25 -53.07
N LYS A 218 32.26 -8.59 -51.90
CA LYS A 218 31.38 -7.41 -51.72
C LYS A 218 31.78 -6.26 -52.62
N ARG A 219 33.07 -5.98 -52.77
CA ARG A 219 33.56 -4.92 -53.68
C ARG A 219 33.15 -5.21 -55.11
N LYS A 220 33.42 -6.42 -55.61
CA LYS A 220 33.00 -6.85 -56.96
C LYS A 220 31.50 -6.74 -57.12
N HIS A 221 30.70 -7.20 -56.15
CA HIS A 221 29.25 -7.07 -56.20
C HIS A 221 28.81 -5.61 -56.31
N ASN A 222 29.38 -4.73 -55.48
CA ASN A 222 29.07 -3.30 -55.53
C ASN A 222 29.47 -2.66 -56.86
N GLU A 223 30.60 -3.04 -57.46
CA GLU A 223 31.01 -2.59 -58.79
C GLU A 223 29.99 -2.98 -59.87
N HIS A 224 29.44 -4.20 -59.80
CA HIS A 224 28.36 -4.63 -60.70
C HIS A 224 27.08 -3.82 -60.49
N VAL A 225 26.72 -3.54 -59.23
CA VAL A 225 25.56 -2.70 -58.90
C VAL A 225 25.74 -1.28 -59.44
N ILE A 226 26.92 -0.67 -59.25
CA ILE A 226 27.23 0.67 -59.77
C ILE A 226 27.12 0.70 -61.30
N ALA A 227 27.74 -0.26 -61.99
CA ALA A 227 27.69 -0.32 -63.46
C ALA A 227 26.24 -0.44 -63.98
N ARG A 228 25.40 -1.23 -63.31
CA ARG A 228 23.97 -1.33 -63.63
C ARG A 228 23.25 0.00 -63.44
N LEU A 229 23.47 0.67 -62.30
CA LEU A 229 22.85 1.96 -62.01
C LEU A 229 23.29 3.05 -63.01
N GLU A 230 24.53 3.02 -63.47
CA GLU A 230 25.01 3.94 -64.52
C GLU A 230 24.34 3.69 -65.86
N GLN A 231 24.08 2.43 -66.22
CA GLN A 231 23.33 2.09 -67.43
C GLN A 231 21.88 2.57 -67.34
N ASP A 232 21.22 2.33 -66.20
CA ASP A 232 19.85 2.77 -65.95
C ASP A 232 19.74 4.30 -65.98
N LYS A 233 20.73 5.01 -65.40
CA LYS A 233 20.84 6.47 -65.48
C LYS A 233 20.93 6.96 -66.92
N LYS A 234 21.82 6.38 -67.75
CA LYS A 234 21.95 6.76 -69.17
C LYS A 234 20.66 6.53 -69.95
N TYR A 235 19.96 5.44 -69.65
CA TYR A 235 18.65 5.17 -70.27
C TYR A 235 17.62 6.23 -69.89
N LEU A 236 17.51 6.58 -68.61
CA LEU A 236 16.60 7.61 -68.12
C LEU A 236 16.92 9.01 -68.67
N GLU A 237 18.19 9.37 -68.80
CA GLU A 237 18.60 10.65 -69.41
C GLU A 237 18.14 10.74 -70.88
N ARG A 238 18.27 9.65 -71.65
CA ARG A 238 17.80 9.59 -73.03
C ARG A 238 16.27 9.74 -73.12
N THR A 239 15.52 8.96 -72.35
CA THR A 239 14.05 9.03 -72.38
C THR A 239 13.53 10.39 -71.90
N THR A 240 14.17 10.99 -70.89
CA THR A 240 13.84 12.34 -70.42
C THR A 240 14.12 13.39 -71.50
N SER A 241 15.25 13.31 -72.19
CA SER A 241 15.58 14.22 -73.30
C SER A 241 14.59 14.09 -74.46
N GLU A 242 14.19 12.86 -74.80
CA GLU A 242 13.17 12.60 -75.83
C GLU A 242 11.80 13.17 -75.43
N GLN A 243 11.39 12.99 -74.18
CA GLN A 243 10.15 13.54 -73.65
C GLN A 243 10.16 15.07 -73.66
N ARG A 244 11.25 15.71 -73.22
CA ARG A 244 11.42 17.18 -73.26
C ARG A 244 11.28 17.72 -74.67
N SER A 245 11.95 17.10 -75.66
CA SER A 245 11.82 17.51 -77.06
C SER A 245 10.39 17.36 -77.59
N LYS A 246 9.64 16.33 -77.16
CA LYS A 246 8.22 16.19 -77.50
C LYS A 246 7.37 17.30 -76.88
N ILE A 247 7.62 17.65 -75.62
CA ILE A 247 6.92 18.73 -74.91
C ILE A 247 7.17 20.08 -75.59
N GLU A 248 8.43 20.43 -75.87
CA GLU A 248 8.78 21.69 -76.56
C GLU A 248 8.10 21.82 -77.93
N LYS A 249 7.96 20.71 -78.69
CA LYS A 249 7.23 20.72 -79.96
C LYS A 249 5.74 20.97 -79.78
N ILE A 250 5.13 20.47 -78.70
CA ILE A 250 3.72 20.71 -78.38
C ILE A 250 3.53 22.17 -77.97
N GLU A 251 4.35 22.68 -77.04
CA GLU A 251 4.30 24.07 -76.58
C GLU A 251 4.48 25.07 -77.73
N LYS A 252 5.39 24.79 -78.67
CA LYS A 252 5.56 25.62 -79.87
C LYS A 252 4.31 25.65 -80.74
N ARG A 253 3.67 24.49 -80.94
CA ARG A 253 2.44 24.38 -81.73
C ARG A 253 1.25 25.05 -81.05
N GLU A 254 1.15 25.00 -79.73
CA GLU A 254 0.13 25.72 -78.96
C GLU A 254 0.30 27.24 -79.06
N ASN A 255 1.54 27.74 -78.97
CA ASN A 255 1.84 29.17 -79.14
C ASN A 255 1.57 29.68 -80.57
N GLU A 256 1.75 28.84 -81.58
CA GLU A 256 1.40 29.16 -82.98
C GLU A 256 -0.12 29.20 -83.21
N LEU A 257 -0.91 28.45 -82.44
CA LEU A 257 -2.39 28.43 -82.52
C LEU A 257 -3.06 29.58 -81.73
N GLN A 258 -2.34 30.25 -80.84
CA GLN A 258 -2.83 31.38 -80.04
C GLN A 258 -2.52 32.76 -80.66
N LYS A 259 -1.83 32.82 -81.79
CA LYS A 259 -1.57 34.04 -82.60
C LYS A 259 -2.49 34.10 -83.81
#